data_AF-A0AA38CF65-F1
#
_entry.id   AF-A0AA38CF65-F1
#
_cell.length_a   1.000
_cell.length_b   1.000
_cell.length_c   1.000
_cell.angle_alpha   90.00
_cell.angle_beta   90.00
_cell.angle_gamma   90.00
#
_symmetry.space_group_name_H-M   'P 1'
#
loop_
_entity.id
_entity.type
_entity.pdbx_description
1 polymer ?
#
loop_
_entity_poly.entity_id
_entity_poly.type
_entity_poly.pdbx_seq_one_letter_code
_entity_poly.pdbx_strand_id
1 'polypeptide(L)'
;NVQIVGRVPVVEHTSDMDSKVKGSELIFLGTGTSEGIPRVSCLTNPVKKCLVCQEAVQPWNRNRRFNTSILIRYATSAGRINILIDAGKLRYLDALLITHSHADAIG
;
A
#
# COMPACT_ATOMS: atom_id res chain seq x y z
N ASN A 1 8.65 10.45 14.13
CA ASN A 1 8.36 11.67 13.34
C ASN A 1 7.68 11.26 12.06
N VAL A 2 6.37 11.49 11.95
CA VAL A 2 5.61 11.20 10.72
C VAL A 2 5.83 12.38 9.76
N GLN A 3 6.24 12.10 8.52
CA GLN A 3 6.48 13.13 7.51
C GLN A 3 5.39 13.08 6.44
N ILE A 4 4.64 14.18 6.30
CA ILE A 4 3.68 14.37 5.20
C ILE A 4 4.44 14.98 4.02
N VAL A 5 4.50 14.26 2.91
CA VAL A 5 5.15 14.75 1.68
C VAL A 5 4.04 15.15 0.69
N GLY A 6 3.72 16.45 0.66
CA GLY A 6 2.74 17.06 -0.26
C GLY A 6 1.39 17.39 0.38
N ARG A 7 0.87 18.60 0.13
CA ARG A 7 -0.49 19.02 0.46
C ARG A 7 -1.07 19.74 -0.75
N VAL A 8 -2.09 19.17 -1.39
CA VAL A 8 -2.83 19.83 -2.48
C VAL A 8 -3.94 20.68 -1.86
N PRO A 9 -4.12 21.95 -2.26
CA PRO A 9 -5.20 22.80 -1.75
C PRO A 9 -6.56 22.26 -2.18
N VAL A 10 -7.51 22.21 -1.23
CA VAL A 10 -8.91 21.84 -1.50
C VAL A 10 -9.66 23.09 -1.93
N VAL A 11 -10.17 23.10 -3.17
CA VAL A 11 -11.03 24.17 -3.71
C VAL A 11 -12.49 23.73 -3.54
N GLU A 12 -13.32 24.56 -2.90
CA GLU A 12 -14.74 24.30 -2.70
C GLU A 12 -15.56 24.68 -3.94
N HIS A 13 -16.44 23.78 -4.39
CA HIS A 13 -17.56 24.08 -5.29
C HIS A 13 -18.75 23.14 -5.02
N THR A 14 -19.96 23.67 -5.21
CA THR A 14 -21.27 23.18 -4.74
C THR A 14 -22.05 22.31 -5.75
N SER A 15 -22.81 21.33 -5.21
CA SER A 15 -24.03 20.61 -5.72
C SER A 15 -23.94 19.86 -7.06
N ASP A 16 -24.58 18.70 -7.35
CA ASP A 16 -25.71 17.97 -6.75
C ASP A 16 -25.78 16.51 -7.29
N MET A 17 -26.38 15.62 -6.48
CA MET A 17 -27.11 14.34 -6.69
C MET A 17 -26.71 13.22 -7.72
N ASP A 18 -26.82 11.99 -7.18
CA ASP A 18 -26.86 10.62 -7.73
C ASP A 18 -25.57 9.91 -8.21
N SER A 19 -24.85 9.31 -7.24
CA SER A 19 -24.33 7.95 -7.40
C SER A 19 -23.95 7.39 -6.01
N LYS A 20 -24.39 6.16 -5.72
CA LYS A 20 -23.96 5.29 -4.60
C LYS A 20 -22.65 5.79 -3.97
N VAL A 21 -22.71 6.46 -2.80
CA VAL A 21 -21.52 6.99 -2.13
C VAL A 21 -20.53 5.84 -2.01
N LYS A 22 -19.50 5.85 -2.85
CA LYS A 22 -18.40 4.89 -2.76
C LYS A 22 -17.70 5.27 -1.46
N GLY A 23 -18.06 4.57 -0.38
CA GLY A 23 -17.50 4.80 0.95
C GLY A 23 -15.97 4.74 0.92
N SER A 24 -15.34 5.26 1.96
CA SER A 24 -13.89 5.22 2.10
C SER A 24 -13.39 3.77 2.12
N GLU A 25 -12.35 3.50 1.34
CA GLU A 25 -11.68 2.22 1.21
C GLU A 25 -10.33 2.27 1.95
N LEU A 26 -10.04 1.22 2.72
CA LEU A 26 -8.74 0.96 3.31
C LEU A 26 -8.18 -0.31 2.66
N ILE A 27 -7.16 -0.16 1.80
CA ILE A 27 -6.64 -1.26 0.98
C ILE A 27 -5.22 -1.58 1.45
N PHE A 28 -5.00 -2.80 1.92
CA PHE A 28 -3.67 -3.30 2.23
C PHE A 28 -2.94 -3.68 0.94
N LEU A 29 -1.93 -2.89 0.56
CA LEU A 29 -1.07 -3.18 -0.58
C LEU A 29 0.06 -4.14 -0.23
N GLY A 30 0.49 -4.13 1.04
CA GLY A 30 1.40 -5.11 1.58
C GLY A 30 1.20 -5.33 3.08
N THR A 31 1.49 -6.54 3.51
CA THR A 31 1.29 -7.04 4.88
C THR A 31 2.49 -7.89 5.35
N GLY A 32 3.64 -7.68 4.71
CA GLY A 32 4.88 -8.39 4.96
C GLY A 32 5.82 -7.59 5.84
N THR A 33 6.85 -8.29 6.34
CA THR A 33 8.00 -7.69 7.01
C THR A 33 8.89 -6.94 6.02
N SER A 34 10.00 -6.35 6.50
CA SER A 34 10.99 -5.67 5.65
C SER A 34 11.57 -6.54 4.53
N GLU A 35 11.69 -7.85 4.75
CA GLU A 35 12.12 -8.81 3.70
C GLU A 35 10.99 -9.30 2.77
N GLY A 36 9.73 -9.02 3.11
CA GLY A 36 8.57 -9.61 2.42
C GLY A 36 8.49 -11.14 2.52
N ILE A 37 7.52 -11.72 1.81
CA ILE A 37 7.40 -13.16 1.57
C ILE A 37 7.12 -13.36 0.07
N PRO A 38 7.86 -14.24 -0.64
CA PRO A 38 8.85 -15.19 -0.11
C PRO A 38 10.17 -14.53 0.28
N ARG A 39 10.80 -15.07 1.34
CA ARG A 39 12.18 -14.69 1.69
C ARG A 39 13.17 -15.41 0.78
N VAL A 40 14.14 -14.67 0.24
CA VAL A 40 15.21 -15.24 -0.60
C VAL A 40 15.95 -16.36 0.14
N SER A 41 16.27 -16.13 1.42
CA SER A 41 16.95 -17.11 2.28
C SER A 41 16.17 -18.42 2.42
N CYS A 42 14.83 -18.40 2.39
CA CYS A 42 14.01 -19.60 2.42
C CYS A 42 13.99 -20.34 1.08
N LEU A 43 14.09 -19.63 -0.04
CA LEU A 43 14.08 -20.23 -1.37
C LEU A 43 15.44 -20.86 -1.73
N THR A 44 16.53 -20.26 -1.27
CA THR A 44 17.89 -20.70 -1.57
C THR A 44 18.44 -21.72 -0.58
N ASN A 45 17.76 -21.98 0.55
CA ASN A 45 18.22 -22.95 1.54
C ASN A 45 18.14 -24.39 0.97
N PRO A 46 19.27 -25.13 0.94
CA PRO A 46 19.31 -26.47 0.38
C PRO A 46 18.65 -27.52 1.29
N VAL A 47 18.59 -27.27 2.60
CA VAL A 47 18.13 -28.24 3.61
C VAL A 47 16.72 -27.92 4.12
N LYS A 48 16.48 -26.67 4.51
CA LYS A 48 15.21 -26.25 5.09
C LYS A 48 14.31 -25.65 4.02
N LYS A 49 13.17 -26.30 3.76
CA LYS A 49 12.13 -25.76 2.87
C LYS A 49 11.02 -25.11 3.69
N CYS A 50 10.70 -23.86 3.38
CA CYS A 50 9.56 -23.15 3.96
C CYS A 50 8.38 -23.25 3.00
N LEU A 51 7.34 -24.00 3.38
CA LEU A 51 6.14 -24.21 2.55
C LEU A 51 5.48 -22.88 2.14
N VAL A 52 5.36 -21.95 3.09
CA VAL A 52 4.81 -20.61 2.83
C VAL A 52 5.60 -19.85 1.76
N CYS A 53 6.93 -19.87 1.83
CA CYS A 53 7.76 -19.19 0.82
C CYS A 53 7.71 -19.90 -0.54
N GLN A 54 7.65 -21.24 -0.56
CA GLN A 54 7.52 -21.98 -1.81
C GLN A 54 6.21 -21.65 -2.53
N GLU A 55 5.11 -21.60 -1.78
CA GLU A 55 3.80 -21.21 -2.30
C GLU A 55 3.75 -19.75 -2.75
N ALA A 56 4.37 -18.84 -1.99
CA ALA A 56 4.41 -17.40 -2.26
C ALA A 56 5.20 -17.01 -3.53
N VAL A 57 5.96 -17.94 -4.12
CA VAL A 57 6.56 -17.74 -5.45
C VAL A 57 5.47 -17.48 -6.49
N GLN A 58 4.31 -18.13 -6.36
CA GLN A 58 3.18 -17.93 -7.26
C GLN A 58 2.60 -16.51 -7.11
N PRO A 59 2.47 -15.72 -8.19
CA PRO A 59 2.07 -14.31 -8.12
C PRO A 59 0.76 -14.03 -7.38
N TRP A 60 -0.19 -14.97 -7.47
CA TRP A 60 -1.56 -14.82 -6.94
C TRP A 60 -1.75 -15.47 -5.58
N ASN A 61 -0.72 -16.10 -5.03
CA ASN A 61 -0.84 -16.80 -3.76
C ASN A 61 -0.91 -15.80 -2.60
N ARG A 62 -1.87 -15.98 -1.68
CA ARG A 62 -2.05 -15.10 -0.51
C ARG A 62 -0.86 -15.09 0.46
N ASN A 63 0.03 -16.07 0.37
CA ASN A 63 1.29 -16.10 1.10
C ASN A 63 2.31 -15.11 0.54
N ARG A 64 2.13 -14.60 -0.69
CA ARG A 64 2.96 -13.53 -1.25
C ARG A 64 2.64 -12.21 -0.56
N ARG A 65 3.63 -11.64 0.13
CA ARG A 65 3.47 -10.43 0.95
C ARG A 65 4.56 -9.43 0.60
N PHE A 66 4.15 -8.27 0.12
CA PHE A 66 5.01 -7.10 -0.05
C PHE A 66 5.21 -6.38 1.29
N ASN A 67 6.16 -5.44 1.33
CA ASN A 67 6.38 -4.59 2.51
C ASN A 67 5.10 -3.88 2.92
N THR A 68 4.94 -3.68 4.23
CA THR A 68 3.73 -3.10 4.81
C THR A 68 3.41 -1.75 4.17
N SER A 69 2.21 -1.63 3.59
CA SER A 69 1.75 -0.40 2.96
C SER A 69 0.23 -0.40 2.82
N ILE A 70 -0.38 0.79 2.91
CA ILE A 70 -1.83 0.97 2.89
C ILE A 70 -2.20 2.08 1.91
N LEU A 71 -3.20 1.83 1.07
CA LEU A 71 -3.88 2.86 0.31
C LEU A 71 -5.20 3.23 1.00
N ILE A 72 -5.29 4.48 1.44
CA ILE A 72 -6.56 5.09 1.85
C ILE A 72 -7.14 5.78 0.63
N ARG A 73 -8.38 5.42 0.29
CA ARG A 73 -9.08 6.02 -0.83
C ARG A 73 -10.46 6.46 -0.40
N TYR A 74 -10.82 7.70 -0.65
CA TYR A 74 -12.16 8.18 -0.31
C TYR A 74 -12.66 9.16 -1.36
N ALA A 75 -13.98 9.17 -1.53
CA ALA A 75 -14.66 10.13 -2.36
C ALA A 75 -14.75 11.48 -1.64
N THR A 76 -14.50 12.55 -2.38
CA THR A 76 -14.77 13.93 -2.00
C THR A 76 -15.72 14.54 -3.04
N SER A 77 -16.26 15.71 -2.74
CA SER A 77 -17.04 16.49 -3.73
C SER A 77 -16.25 16.84 -4.99
N ALA A 78 -14.92 16.90 -4.89
CA ALA A 78 -14.01 17.24 -6.00
C ALA A 78 -13.46 16.01 -6.76
N GLY A 79 -13.78 14.80 -6.34
CA GLY A 79 -13.29 13.57 -6.98
C GLY A 79 -12.87 12.51 -5.97
N ARG A 80 -11.79 11.77 -6.29
CA ARG A 80 -11.29 10.68 -5.44
C ARG A 80 -9.89 11.02 -4.97
N ILE A 81 -9.68 11.00 -3.66
CA ILE A 81 -8.37 11.17 -3.05
C ILE A 81 -7.77 9.80 -2.74
N ASN A 82 -6.49 9.62 -3.05
CA ASN A 82 -5.67 8.44 -2.83
C ASN A 82 -4.45 8.83 -2.01
N ILE A 83 -4.44 8.43 -0.75
CA ILE A 83 -3.31 8.62 0.17
C ILE A 83 -2.62 7.27 0.32
N LEU A 84 -1.34 7.22 -0.02
CA LEU A 84 -0.50 6.05 0.23
C LEU A 84 0.24 6.22 1.55
N ILE A 85 0.21 5.21 2.40
CA ILE A 85 1.05 5.10 3.60
C ILE A 85 2.15 4.08 3.32
N ASP A 86 3.39 4.55 3.45
CA ASP A 86 4.64 3.87 3.09
C ASP A 86 4.74 3.49 1.59
N ALA A 87 5.96 3.46 1.07
CA ALA A 87 6.24 3.38 -0.36
C ALA A 87 5.83 2.03 -0.98
N GLY A 88 4.56 1.92 -1.37
CA GLY A 88 4.08 0.95 -2.35
C GLY A 88 4.39 1.37 -3.79
N LYS A 89 4.35 0.42 -4.74
CA LYS A 89 4.49 0.70 -6.18
C LYS A 89 3.17 1.24 -6.77
N LEU A 90 2.89 2.54 -6.62
CA LEU A 90 1.78 3.22 -7.27
C LEU A 90 2.24 4.47 -8.02
N ARG A 91 1.59 4.77 -9.16
CA ARG A 91 1.98 5.85 -10.09
C ARG A 91 1.16 7.13 -9.95
N TYR A 92 -0.04 7.06 -9.39
CA TYR A 92 -0.97 8.18 -9.29
C TYR A 92 -1.50 8.26 -7.85
N LEU A 93 -1.03 9.25 -7.11
CA LEU A 93 -1.32 9.46 -5.70
C LEU A 93 -1.50 10.95 -5.45
N ASP A 94 -2.41 11.29 -4.54
CA ASP A 94 -2.66 12.67 -4.13
C ASP A 94 -1.71 13.07 -2.98
N ALA A 95 -1.36 12.10 -2.13
CA ALA A 95 -0.39 12.29 -1.04
C ALA A 95 0.34 11.00 -0.70
N LEU A 96 1.55 11.15 -0.17
CA LEU A 96 2.36 10.08 0.41
C LEU A 96 2.66 10.41 1.88
N LEU A 97 2.33 9.47 2.76
CA LEU A 97 2.66 9.49 4.17
C LEU A 97 3.75 8.45 4.43
N ILE A 98 4.91 8.90 4.91
CA ILE A 98 5.97 7.99 5.33
C ILE A 98 5.97 7.89 6.86
N THR A 99 5.92 6.66 7.36
CA THR A 99 5.87 6.40 8.79
C THR A 99 7.24 6.58 9.44
N HIS A 100 8.29 6.09 8.80
CA HIS A 100 9.68 6.14 9.26
C HIS A 100 10.66 5.92 8.09
N SER A 101 11.96 6.09 8.34
CA SER A 101 13.01 6.11 7.31
C SER A 101 13.78 4.79 7.16
N HIS A 102 13.14 3.63 7.37
CA HIS A 102 13.74 2.36 6.97
C HIS A 102 13.42 2.04 5.51
N ALA A 103 14.29 1.28 4.86
CA ALA A 103 14.21 0.96 3.43
C ALA A 103 12.86 0.35 3.02
N ASP A 104 12.26 -0.48 3.88
CA ASP A 104 10.98 -1.12 3.63
C ASP A 104 9.77 -0.16 3.68
N ALA A 105 9.95 1.03 4.25
CA ALA A 105 8.93 2.09 4.28
C ALA A 105 9.14 3.15 3.19
N ILE A 106 10.37 3.36 2.70
CA ILE A 106 10.71 4.43 1.75
C ILE A 106 11.03 3.95 0.32
N GLY A 107 11.33 2.66 0.13
CA GLY A 107 11.68 2.07 -1.17
C GLY A 107 13.14 1.65 -1.27
#